data_AF-A0A448YP43-F1
#
_entry.id   AF-A0A448YP43-F1
#
_cell.length_a   1.000
_cell.length_b   1.000
_cell.length_c   1.000
_cell.angle_alpha   90.00
_cell.angle_beta   90.00
_cell.angle_gamma   90.00
#
_symmetry.space_group_name_H-M   'P 1'
#
loop_
_entity.id
_entity.type
_entity.pdbx_description
1 polymer ?
#
loop_
_entity_poly.entity_id
_entity_poly.type
_entity_poly.pdbx_seq_one_letter_code
_entity_poly.pdbx_strand_id
1 'polypeptide(L)'
;MGSVPGHPFFIKVLNNLKRYNRNWLVPYITIMFSTGPLFLSVILEQYNRQHVADTGKVRILLPKDYNLGKESFFLLAPGSSWHTADAKFIKAIGDHIPLTVFAGFVLAGLVLRMEWMLYRWCVRIETRKEEWSD
;
A
#
# COMPACT_ATOMS: atom_id res chain seq x y z
N MET A 1 15.33 -16.41 -0.39
CA MET A 1 14.17 -17.33 -0.53
C MET A 1 14.66 -18.58 -1.22
N GLY A 2 14.24 -19.77 -0.78
CA GLY A 2 14.58 -21.04 -1.43
C GLY A 2 13.30 -21.82 -1.73
N SER A 3 13.29 -22.59 -2.82
CA SER A 3 12.13 -23.39 -3.21
C SER A 3 12.54 -24.56 -4.11
N VAL A 4 11.72 -25.61 -4.11
CA VAL A 4 11.82 -26.67 -5.12
C VAL A 4 11.40 -26.12 -6.50
N PRO A 5 11.95 -26.67 -7.60
CA PRO A 5 11.50 -26.29 -8.94
C PRO A 5 9.98 -26.46 -9.10
N GLY A 6 9.32 -25.48 -9.72
CA GLY A 6 7.89 -25.55 -10.03
C GLY A 6 6.95 -25.38 -8.82
N HIS A 7 7.43 -24.86 -7.69
CA HIS A 7 6.57 -24.68 -6.52
C HIS A 7 5.35 -23.76 -6.83
N PRO A 8 4.11 -24.17 -6.52
CA PRO A 8 2.89 -23.48 -6.96
C PRO A 8 2.81 -22.01 -6.54
N PHE A 9 3.32 -21.67 -5.35
CA PHE A 9 3.42 -20.27 -4.91
C PHE A 9 4.23 -19.39 -5.89
N PHE A 10 5.42 -19.84 -6.33
CA PHE A 10 6.26 -19.04 -7.23
C PHE A 10 5.65 -18.94 -8.62
N ILE A 11 4.98 -19.98 -9.11
CA ILE A 11 4.20 -19.91 -10.34
C ILE A 11 3.11 -18.84 -10.23
N LYS A 12 2.40 -18.79 -9.10
CA LYS A 12 1.39 -17.75 -8.84
C LYS A 12 2.00 -16.35 -8.80
N VAL A 13 3.16 -16.19 -8.16
CA VAL A 13 3.91 -14.92 -8.15
C VAL A 13 4.23 -14.47 -9.57
N LEU A 14 4.85 -15.33 -10.38
CA LEU A 14 5.24 -15.02 -11.75
C LEU A 14 4.04 -14.64 -12.62
N ASN A 15 2.96 -15.41 -12.55
CA ASN A 15 1.73 -15.15 -13.31
C ASN A 15 1.07 -13.80 -12.95
N ASN A 16 1.33 -13.27 -11.76
CA ASN A 16 0.76 -11.99 -11.30
C ASN A 16 1.68 -10.78 -11.50
N LEU A 17 2.95 -10.96 -11.90
CA LEU A 17 3.89 -9.83 -12.10
C LEU A 17 3.35 -8.76 -13.04
N LYS A 18 2.83 -9.17 -14.21
CA LYS A 18 2.29 -8.23 -15.21
C LYS A 18 1.05 -7.49 -14.68
N ARG A 19 0.23 -8.15 -13.87
CA ARG A 19 -1.00 -7.58 -13.29
C ARG A 19 -0.68 -6.52 -12.23
N TYR A 20 0.37 -6.75 -11.45
CA TYR A 20 0.78 -5.87 -10.34
C TYR A 20 1.77 -4.79 -10.76
N ASN A 21 2.35 -4.87 -11.96
CA ASN A 21 3.17 -3.81 -12.55
C ASN A 21 2.31 -2.57 -12.89
N ARG A 22 2.06 -1.74 -11.88
CA ARG A 22 1.27 -0.50 -11.98
C ARG A 22 2.14 0.68 -11.58
N ASN A 23 2.08 1.74 -12.38
CA ASN A 23 2.77 2.98 -12.06
C ASN A 23 1.85 3.89 -11.24
N TRP A 24 2.03 3.87 -9.92
CA TRP A 24 1.37 4.80 -9.01
C TRP A 24 2.15 6.10 -8.92
N LEU A 25 1.46 7.19 -8.55
CA LEU A 25 2.07 8.51 -8.40
C LEU A 25 3.20 8.57 -7.36
N VAL A 26 3.20 7.64 -6.39
CA VAL A 26 4.21 7.55 -5.34
C VAL A 26 5.18 6.40 -5.64
N PRO A 27 6.46 6.67 -5.93
CA PRO A 27 7.44 5.63 -6.31
C PRO A 27 7.56 4.49 -5.30
N TYR A 28 7.59 4.80 -4.00
CA TYR A 28 7.63 3.79 -2.94
C TYR A 28 6.48 2.80 -3.03
N ILE A 29 5.24 3.27 -3.28
CA ILE A 29 4.07 2.40 -3.44
C ILE A 29 4.23 1.54 -4.69
N THR A 30 4.66 2.14 -5.80
CA THR A 30 4.93 1.43 -7.06
C THR A 30 5.91 0.28 -6.85
N ILE A 31 7.04 0.52 -6.20
CA ILE A 31 8.07 -0.49 -5.96
C ILE A 31 7.54 -1.58 -5.02
N MET A 32 6.97 -1.19 -3.87
CA MET A 32 6.48 -2.14 -2.85
C MET A 32 5.39 -3.06 -3.39
N PHE A 33 4.46 -2.52 -4.18
CA PHE A 33 3.26 -3.23 -4.65
C PHE A 33 3.45 -3.95 -5.99
N SER A 34 4.49 -3.62 -6.77
CA SER A 34 4.77 -4.30 -8.05
C SER A 34 5.64 -5.54 -7.85
N THR A 35 6.87 -5.36 -7.36
CA THR A 35 7.86 -6.44 -7.19
C THR A 35 8.55 -6.42 -5.84
N GLY A 36 8.04 -5.63 -4.89
CA GLY A 36 8.61 -5.49 -3.56
C GLY A 36 8.07 -6.51 -2.54
N PRO A 37 8.45 -6.35 -1.27
CA PRO A 37 8.02 -7.22 -0.17
C PRO A 37 6.50 -7.27 0.00
N LEU A 38 5.79 -6.15 -0.20
CA LEU A 38 4.34 -6.09 -0.02
C LEU A 38 3.60 -6.90 -1.09
N PHE A 39 4.06 -6.85 -2.34
CA PHE A 39 3.54 -7.71 -3.42
C PHE A 39 3.59 -9.19 -3.02
N LEU A 40 4.74 -9.66 -2.53
CA LEU A 40 4.90 -11.06 -2.11
C LEU A 40 3.98 -11.42 -0.94
N SER A 41 3.81 -10.52 0.03
CA SER A 41 2.86 -10.71 1.14
C SER A 41 1.42 -10.87 0.66
N VAL A 42 0.98 -10.03 -0.29
CA VAL A 42 -0.38 -10.10 -0.85
C VAL A 42 -0.60 -11.41 -1.62
N ILE A 43 0.35 -11.81 -2.46
CA ILE A 43 0.24 -13.08 -3.20
C ILE A 43 0.28 -14.28 -2.24
N LEU A 44 1.09 -14.21 -1.18
CA LEU A 44 1.15 -15.26 -0.15
C LEU A 44 -0.18 -15.41 0.58
N GLU A 45 -0.81 -14.30 0.95
CA GLU A 45 -2.14 -14.32 1.56
C GLU A 45 -3.18 -14.94 0.60
N GLN A 46 -3.19 -14.51 -0.67
CA GLN A 46 -4.07 -15.09 -1.69
C GLN A 46 -3.80 -16.57 -1.93
N TYR A 47 -2.54 -17.01 -1.82
CA TYR A 47 -2.15 -18.41 -1.95
C TYR A 47 -2.67 -19.23 -0.78
N ASN A 48 -2.47 -18.76 0.45
CA ASN A 48 -2.90 -19.44 1.67
C ASN A 48 -4.43 -19.60 1.75
N ARG A 49 -5.21 -18.70 1.14
CA ARG A 49 -6.68 -18.80 1.04
C ARG A 49 -7.16 -19.99 0.19
N GLN A 50 -6.31 -20.57 -0.67
CA GLN A 50 -6.71 -21.61 -1.62
C GLN A 50 -6.63 -23.05 -1.09
N HIS A 51 -6.62 -23.27 0.23
CA HIS A 51 -6.50 -24.59 0.87
C HIS A 51 -5.36 -25.45 0.29
N VAL A 52 -4.14 -25.01 0.55
CA VAL A 52 -2.91 -25.62 0.00
C VAL A 52 -2.54 -26.89 0.77
N ALA A 53 -2.20 -27.95 0.05
CA ALA A 53 -1.65 -29.18 0.63
C ALA A 53 -0.39 -28.90 1.46
N ASP A 54 -0.11 -29.74 2.47
CA ASP A 54 0.97 -29.49 3.43
C ASP A 54 2.36 -29.38 2.76
N THR A 55 2.56 -30.13 1.68
CA THR A 55 3.78 -30.13 0.86
C THR A 55 4.03 -28.82 0.10
N GLY A 56 2.98 -28.02 -0.14
CA GLY A 56 3.06 -26.74 -0.85
C GLY A 56 3.00 -25.51 0.06
N LYS A 57 3.02 -25.70 1.39
CA LYS A 57 2.95 -24.59 2.34
C LYS A 57 4.25 -23.79 2.35
N VAL A 58 4.12 -22.49 2.19
CA VAL A 58 5.24 -21.55 2.32
C VAL A 58 5.52 -21.33 3.80
N ARG A 59 6.79 -21.48 4.20
CA ARG A 59 7.25 -21.22 5.58
C ARG A 59 8.05 -19.92 5.62
N ILE A 60 7.82 -19.12 6.65
CA ILE A 60 8.49 -17.84 6.86
C ILE A 60 9.55 -18.02 7.94
N LEU A 61 10.78 -17.60 7.65
CA LEU A 61 11.86 -17.56 8.63
C LEU A 61 11.59 -16.45 9.66
N LEU A 62 11.71 -16.78 10.94
CA LEU A 62 11.48 -15.81 12.01
C LEU A 62 12.74 -14.92 12.17
N PRO A 63 12.58 -13.66 12.65
CA PRO A 63 13.70 -12.73 12.83
C PRO A 63 14.90 -13.32 13.59
N LYS A 64 14.64 -14.13 14.63
CA LYS A 64 15.68 -14.81 15.42
C LYS A 64 16.58 -15.76 14.59
N ASP A 65 16.07 -16.31 13.50
CA ASP A 65 16.76 -17.32 12.69
C ASP A 65 17.58 -16.69 11.54
N TYR A 66 17.34 -15.41 11.23
CA TYR A 66 18.03 -14.72 10.14
C TYR A 66 18.73 -13.41 10.55
N ASN A 67 18.53 -12.89 11.78
CA ASN A 67 19.02 -11.58 12.18
C ASN A 67 19.96 -11.65 13.39
N LEU A 68 21.22 -11.23 13.19
CA LEU A 68 22.22 -10.82 14.19
C LEU A 68 22.54 -11.78 15.37
N GLY A 69 22.01 -13.01 15.38
CA GLY A 69 22.34 -14.05 16.34
C GLY A 69 23.58 -14.86 15.95
N LYS A 70 24.25 -15.50 16.93
CA LYS A 70 25.37 -16.43 16.69
C LYS A 70 24.98 -17.61 15.80
N GLU A 71 23.72 -18.01 15.83
CA GLU A 71 23.13 -19.12 15.06
C GLU A 71 22.39 -18.65 13.79
N SER A 72 22.59 -17.40 13.34
CA SER A 72 21.87 -16.92 12.15
C SER A 72 22.39 -17.59 10.88
N PHE A 73 21.50 -18.06 10.02
CA PHE A 73 21.88 -18.69 8.74
C PHE A 73 22.39 -17.70 7.68
N PHE A 74 22.09 -16.40 7.84
CA PHE A 74 22.36 -15.38 6.82
C PHE A 74 23.07 -14.16 7.42
N LEU A 75 24.05 -13.62 6.69
CA LEU A 75 24.65 -12.33 6.99
C LEU A 75 23.80 -11.21 6.38
N LEU A 76 23.47 -10.18 7.18
CA LEU A 76 22.79 -8.99 6.67
C LEU A 76 23.80 -8.02 6.06
N ALA A 77 23.74 -7.84 4.74
CA ALA A 77 24.39 -6.74 4.07
C ALA A 77 23.54 -5.46 4.23
N PRO A 78 24.13 -4.32 4.63
CA PRO A 78 23.40 -3.07 4.70
C PRO A 78 22.94 -2.66 3.30
N GLY A 79 21.64 -2.44 3.12
CA GLY A 79 21.04 -1.96 1.88
C GLY A 79 19.98 -0.90 2.18
N SER A 80 20.03 0.22 1.46
CA SER A 80 19.16 1.38 1.69
C SER A 80 18.65 2.05 0.41
N SER A 81 18.80 1.38 -0.73
CA SER A 81 18.56 1.94 -2.07
C SER A 81 17.11 2.37 -2.35
N TRP A 82 16.14 1.94 -1.54
CA TRP A 82 14.70 2.22 -1.74
C TRP A 82 14.10 3.11 -0.64
N HIS A 83 14.95 3.72 0.19
CA HIS A 83 14.54 4.59 1.29
C HIS A 83 14.68 6.08 0.92
N THR A 84 13.98 6.48 -0.13
CA THR A 84 13.90 7.88 -0.60
C THR A 84 12.90 8.71 0.23
N ALA A 85 12.75 9.99 -0.10
CA ALA A 85 11.96 10.95 0.69
C ALA A 85 10.48 10.54 0.83
N ASP A 86 9.92 9.93 -0.20
CA ASP A 86 8.57 9.35 -0.23
C ASP A 86 8.40 8.17 0.74
N ALA A 87 9.42 7.32 0.88
CA ALA A 87 9.43 6.25 1.87
C ALA A 87 9.38 6.80 3.30
N LYS A 88 10.13 7.88 3.58
CA LYS A 88 10.13 8.56 4.88
C LYS A 88 8.77 9.19 5.18
N PHE A 89 8.14 9.79 4.18
CA PHE A 89 6.80 10.35 4.31
C PHE A 89 5.75 9.28 4.64
N ILE A 90 5.75 8.17 3.90
CA ILE A 90 4.83 7.04 4.18
C ILE A 90 5.10 6.43 5.56
N LYS A 91 6.37 6.31 5.97
CA LYS A 91 6.71 5.85 7.31
C LYS A 91 6.20 6.83 8.37
N ALA A 92 6.35 8.15 8.18
CA ALA A 92 5.88 9.16 9.12
C ALA A 92 4.35 9.11 9.31
N ILE A 93 3.60 8.85 8.23
CA ILE A 93 2.15 8.59 8.28
C ILE A 93 1.86 7.38 9.18
N GLY A 94 2.58 6.28 8.98
CA GLY A 94 2.43 5.05 9.77
C GLY A 94 2.85 5.20 11.23
N ASP A 95 3.85 6.03 11.52
CA ASP A 95 4.30 6.32 12.89
C ASP A 95 3.30 7.23 13.65
N HIS A 96 2.49 8.01 12.93
CA HIS A 96 1.53 8.98 13.49
C HIS A 96 0.09 8.72 13.01
N ILE A 97 -0.40 7.49 13.22
CA ILE A 97 -1.76 7.09 12.81
C ILE A 97 -2.84 8.03 13.36
N PRO A 98 -2.88 8.39 14.65
CA PRO A 98 -3.95 9.25 15.17
C PRO A 98 -3.97 10.64 14.50
N LEU A 99 -2.80 11.23 14.28
CA LEU A 99 -2.67 12.53 13.63
C LEU A 99 -3.10 12.46 12.16
N THR A 100 -2.70 11.40 11.47
CA THR A 100 -3.08 11.17 10.06
C THR A 100 -4.59 11.04 9.92
N VAL A 101 -5.22 10.26 10.80
CA VAL A 101 -6.67 10.07 10.81
C VAL A 101 -7.38 11.39 11.07
N PHE A 102 -6.93 12.15 12.08
CA PHE A 102 -7.48 13.48 12.38
C PHE A 102 -7.35 14.44 11.19
N ALA A 103 -6.17 14.52 10.58
CA ALA A 103 -5.94 15.34 9.39
C ALA A 103 -6.86 14.92 8.22
N GLY A 104 -7.10 13.61 8.05
CA GLY A 104 -8.05 13.08 7.08
C GLY A 104 -9.48 13.59 7.32
N PHE A 105 -9.95 13.57 8.57
CA PHE A 105 -11.28 14.11 8.92
C PHE A 105 -11.38 15.62 8.70
N VAL A 106 -10.35 16.38 9.06
CA VAL A 106 -10.30 17.83 8.79
C VAL A 106 -10.38 18.10 7.29
N LEU A 107 -9.62 17.37 6.49
CA LEU A 107 -9.61 17.52 5.03
C LEU A 107 -10.98 17.15 4.42
N ALA A 108 -11.60 16.05 4.86
CA ALA A 108 -12.95 15.67 4.45
C ALA A 108 -13.99 16.75 4.82
N GLY A 109 -13.92 17.29 6.04
CA GLY A 109 -14.79 18.38 6.48
C GLY A 109 -14.61 19.65 5.63
N LEU A 110 -13.38 19.97 5.22
CA LEU A 110 -13.11 21.09 4.31
C LEU A 110 -13.71 20.88 2.93
N VAL A 111 -13.62 19.67 2.37
CA VAL A 111 -14.22 19.32 1.08
C VAL A 111 -15.74 19.48 1.14
N LEU A 112 -16.40 18.89 2.15
CA LEU A 112 -17.84 19.03 2.35
C LEU A 112 -18.26 20.51 2.53
N ARG A 113 -17.45 21.30 3.24
CA ARG A 113 -17.69 22.74 3.39
C ARG A 113 -17.58 23.47 2.05
N MET A 114 -16.60 23.12 1.20
CA MET A 114 -16.46 23.71 -0.13
C MET A 114 -17.65 23.35 -1.03
N GLU A 115 -18.08 22.08 -1.02
CA GLU A 115 -19.28 21.64 -1.75
C GLU A 115 -20.53 22.41 -1.29
N TRP A 116 -20.72 22.58 0.01
CA TRP A 116 -21.82 23.38 0.57
C TRP A 116 -21.75 24.84 0.13
N MET A 117 -20.56 25.45 0.13
CA MET A 117 -20.39 26.82 -0.35
C MET A 117 -20.72 26.96 -1.84
N LEU A 118 -20.29 26.01 -2.67
CA LEU A 118 -20.61 25.97 -4.09
C LEU A 118 -22.13 25.82 -4.30
N TYR A 119 -22.77 24.93 -3.56
CA TYR A 119 -24.23 24.76 -3.60
C TYR A 119 -24.96 26.08 -3.26
N ARG A 120 -24.59 26.74 -2.16
CA ARG A 120 -25.18 28.02 -1.76
C ARG A 120 -24.93 29.13 -2.78
N TRP A 121 -23.75 29.12 -3.41
CA TRP A 121 -23.40 30.09 -4.45
C TRP A 121 -24.26 29.88 -5.70
N CYS A 122 -24.46 28.64 -6.16
CA CYS A 122 -25.33 28.32 -7.28
C CYS A 122 -26.78 28.75 -7.04
N VAL A 123 -27.35 28.40 -5.88
CA VAL A 123 -28.73 28.78 -5.53
C VAL A 123 -28.89 30.31 -5.49
N ARG A 124 -27.91 31.04 -4.94
CA ARG A 124 -27.93 32.51 -4.91
C ARG A 124 -27.91 33.14 -6.30
N ILE A 125 -27.22 32.52 -7.26
CA ILE A 125 -27.20 33.02 -8.64
C ILE A 125 -28.56 32.86 -9.30
N GLU A 126 -29.24 31.74 -9.05
CA GLU A 126 -30.57 31.46 -9.62
C GLU A 126 -31.62 32.43 -9.08
N THR A 127 -31.69 32.63 -7.77
CA THR A 127 -32.62 33.59 -7.16
C THR A 127 -32.41 35.02 -7.65
N ARG A 128 -31.16 35.39 -7.95
CA ARG A 128 -30.81 36.71 -8.51
C ARG A 128 -31.10 36.82 -10.01
N LYS A 129 -31.50 35.76 -10.72
CA LYS A 129 -31.97 35.88 -12.11
C LYS A 129 -33.48 36.13 -12.16
N GLU A 130 -34.24 35.43 -11.31
CA GLU A 130 -35.70 35.60 -11.23
C GLU A 130 -36.07 37.05 -10.88
N GLU A 131 -35.36 37.67 -9.92
CA GLU A 131 -35.61 39.05 -9.46
C GLU A 131 -35.35 40.15 -10.52
N TRP A 132 -34.67 39.84 -11.64
CA TRP A 132 -34.41 40.78 -12.75
C TRP A 132 -35.27 40.48 -13.99
N SER A 133 -36.15 39.48 -13.88
CA SER A 133 -37.07 39.04 -14.93
C SER A 133 -38.50 39.56 -14.74
N ASP A 134 -38.79 40.16 -13.58
CA ASP A 134 -40.00 40.89 -13.23
C ASP A 134 -39.79 42.42 -13.42
#